data_AF-A0A8X8A607-F1
#
_entry.id   AF-A0A8X8A607-F1
#
_cell.length_a   1.000
_cell.length_b   1.000
_cell.length_c   1.000
_cell.angle_alpha   90.00
_cell.angle_beta   90.00
_cell.angle_gamma   90.00
#
_symmetry.space_group_name_H-M   'P 1'
#
loop_
_entity.id
_entity.type
_entity.pdbx_description
1 polymer ?
#
loop_
_entity_poly.entity_id
_entity_poly.type
_entity_poly.pdbx_seq_one_letter_code
_entity_poly.pdbx_strand_id
1 'polypeptide(L)'
;MQWRLGGYQEPAAAATSTFGIMASEREEFSLSGPLHLTVVDWKNAHHRRSVAASLVQGVRILERDRQVKRQGSQALAPPWWEFFHFQLIRQLVDDVDSSIFGAIYEFKPPESHYHNSVDESPRYVIAFRGTITKPESVSRDLELDVCIIRNGLHETSRFETAIQAVRNVVATVGKSNVWLAGHSLGAAMALLAGKTMAKTGIFLQAFLFNSPFISAPIERIKNKRVKHGLRIASSVITAGLALATKKSYQNSRSVDPFATLSAWVPLLFVNPGDHFCSEYIGYFEHRKKMDDIGIGAIGRLATQNSLGGLLMSATGRESEPLHLIPSANLIVNLTPCQDFREAHGIHQWWRPDLHIKSKLYNYK
;
A
#
# COMPACT_ATOMS: atom_id res chain seq x y z
N MET A 1 75.06 9.56 32.76
CA MET A 1 74.12 8.59 32.12
C MET A 1 73.08 8.22 33.17
N GLN A 2 72.12 9.08 33.53
CA GLN A 2 70.77 9.20 32.93
C GLN A 2 70.22 7.90 32.34
N TRP A 3 69.26 7.28 33.05
CA TRP A 3 68.12 6.60 32.45
C TRP A 3 66.86 6.86 33.29
N ARG A 4 65.82 7.32 32.60
CA ARG A 4 64.53 7.84 33.12
C ARG A 4 63.62 6.69 33.56
N LEU A 5 62.92 6.88 34.68
CA LEU A 5 61.70 6.14 35.00
C LEU A 5 60.54 6.78 34.23
N GLY A 6 59.97 6.05 33.28
CA GLY A 6 58.77 6.46 32.55
C GLY A 6 57.53 6.26 33.41
N GLY A 7 56.85 7.35 33.75
CA GLY A 7 55.50 7.32 34.29
C GLY A 7 54.52 6.95 33.19
N TYR A 8 53.74 5.90 33.41
CA TYR A 8 52.51 5.64 32.66
C TYR A 8 51.44 6.59 33.18
N GLN A 9 51.05 7.56 32.36
CA GLN A 9 49.89 8.41 32.58
C GLN A 9 48.68 7.72 31.94
N GLU A 10 47.68 7.35 32.76
CA GLU A 10 46.37 6.93 32.28
C GLU A 10 45.76 8.03 31.40
N PRO A 11 45.35 7.75 30.16
CA PRO A 11 44.51 8.69 29.42
C PRO A 11 43.10 8.67 30.00
N ALA A 12 42.66 9.84 30.45
CA ALA A 12 41.31 10.11 30.90
C ALA A 12 40.27 9.55 29.92
N ALA A 13 39.24 8.90 30.48
CA ALA A 13 38.10 8.38 29.75
C ALA A 13 37.52 9.46 28.83
N ALA A 14 37.71 9.28 27.52
CA ALA A 14 37.00 10.04 26.51
C ALA A 14 35.52 9.72 26.67
N ALA A 15 34.75 10.71 27.13
CA ALA A 15 33.31 10.68 27.15
C ALA A 15 32.82 10.29 25.75
N THR A 16 32.29 9.08 25.63
CA THR A 16 31.56 8.60 24.47
C THR A 16 30.34 9.50 24.31
N SER A 17 30.49 10.53 23.47
CA SER A 17 29.37 11.29 22.96
C SER A 17 28.41 10.29 22.31
N THR A 18 27.29 10.07 22.98
CA THR A 18 26.12 9.42 22.40
C THR A 18 25.64 10.38 21.32
N PHE A 19 26.09 10.17 20.08
CA PHE A 19 25.39 10.69 18.92
C PHE A 19 24.00 10.04 18.93
N GLY A 20 23.07 10.68 19.64
CA GLY A 20 21.65 10.39 19.52
C GLY A 20 21.32 10.48 18.04
N ILE A 21 20.84 9.38 17.46
CA ILE A 21 20.38 9.36 16.07
C ILE A 21 19.25 10.39 15.99
N MET A 22 19.57 11.58 15.46
CA MET A 22 18.58 12.64 15.27
C MET A 22 17.46 12.09 14.40
N ALA A 23 16.21 12.25 14.85
CA ALA A 23 15.05 11.88 14.08
C ALA A 23 15.03 12.69 12.76
N SER A 24 14.71 12.04 11.65
CA SER A 24 14.49 12.75 10.39
C SER A 24 13.27 13.65 10.52
N GLU A 25 13.26 14.82 9.88
CA GLU A 25 12.08 15.72 9.81
C GLU A 25 10.80 14.98 9.37
N ARG A 26 10.95 13.92 8.57
CA ARG A 26 9.85 13.05 8.10
C ARG A 26 9.23 12.16 9.18
N GLU A 27 9.88 12.00 10.32
CA GLU A 27 9.39 11.26 11.48
C GLU A 27 8.58 12.16 12.42
N GLU A 28 8.88 13.45 12.43
CA GLU A 28 8.23 14.41 13.31
C GLU A 28 6.94 14.94 12.70
N PHE A 29 5.84 14.72 13.42
CA PHE A 29 4.51 15.15 12.97
C PHE A 29 4.38 16.68 12.88
N SER A 30 4.99 17.41 13.80
CA SER A 30 5.02 18.88 13.85
C SER A 30 5.71 19.52 12.62
N LEU A 31 6.53 18.76 11.89
CA LEU A 31 7.27 19.25 10.73
C LEU A 31 6.68 18.71 9.42
N SER A 32 6.32 17.43 9.39
CA SER A 32 5.92 16.74 8.15
C SER A 32 4.45 16.31 8.12
N GLY A 33 3.71 16.48 9.21
CA GLY A 33 2.32 16.07 9.32
C GLY A 33 1.37 16.95 8.50
N PRO A 34 0.15 16.47 8.24
CA PRO A 34 -0.94 17.23 7.60
C PRO A 34 -1.54 18.34 8.50
N LEU A 35 -0.72 19.27 8.98
CA LEU A 35 -1.11 20.28 9.97
C LEU A 35 -2.18 21.28 9.47
N HIS A 36 -2.35 21.39 8.15
CA HIS A 36 -3.38 22.21 7.53
C HIS A 36 -4.81 21.65 7.72
N LEU A 37 -4.97 20.40 8.14
CA LEU A 37 -6.26 19.73 8.33
C LEU A 37 -6.73 19.78 9.79
N THR A 38 -6.89 20.98 10.34
CA THR A 38 -7.38 21.17 11.72
C THR A 38 -8.84 20.73 11.92
N VAL A 39 -9.64 20.72 10.85
CA VAL A 39 -11.01 20.19 10.83
C VAL A 39 -11.17 19.21 9.68
N VAL A 40 -11.61 17.99 9.99
CA VAL A 40 -11.80 16.93 9.01
C VAL A 40 -13.24 16.95 8.47
N ASP A 41 -13.40 17.32 7.20
CA ASP A 41 -14.61 17.04 6.43
C ASP A 41 -14.54 15.61 5.87
N TRP A 42 -15.32 14.70 6.45
CA TRP A 42 -15.35 13.29 6.05
C TRP A 42 -15.92 13.06 4.65
N LYS A 43 -16.67 14.02 4.08
CA LYS A 43 -17.14 13.93 2.68
C LYS A 43 -16.03 14.29 1.70
N ASN A 44 -15.10 15.13 2.11
CA ASN A 44 -13.99 15.58 1.28
C ASN A 44 -12.96 14.45 1.05
N ALA A 45 -12.80 14.05 -0.21
CA ALA A 45 -11.86 13.00 -0.60
C ALA A 45 -10.38 13.35 -0.31
N HIS A 46 -10.00 14.63 -0.34
CA HIS A 46 -8.66 15.08 0.04
C HIS A 46 -8.41 14.86 1.53
N HIS A 47 -9.37 15.20 2.38
CA HIS A 47 -9.24 15.03 3.83
C HIS A 47 -9.15 13.55 4.18
N ARG A 48 -10.06 12.72 3.66
CA ARG A 48 -10.03 11.26 3.86
C ARG A 48 -8.70 10.63 3.43
N ARG A 49 -8.18 11.03 2.26
CA ARG A 49 -6.88 10.56 1.76
C ARG A 49 -5.75 10.94 2.73
N SER A 50 -5.72 12.20 3.17
CA SER A 50 -4.68 12.73 4.04
C SER A 50 -4.70 12.05 5.42
N VAL A 51 -5.88 11.85 6.00
CA VAL A 51 -6.06 11.10 7.25
C VAL A 51 -5.57 9.66 7.08
N ALA A 52 -6.03 8.95 6.04
CA ALA A 52 -5.61 7.57 5.81
C ALA A 52 -4.09 7.43 5.63
N ALA A 53 -3.46 8.36 4.89
CA ALA A 53 -2.01 8.39 4.72
C ALA A 53 -1.27 8.72 6.03
N SER A 54 -1.80 9.63 6.86
CA SER A 54 -1.26 9.94 8.19
C SER A 54 -1.28 8.73 9.12
N LEU A 55 -2.38 7.98 9.15
CA LEU A 55 -2.51 6.77 9.97
C LEU A 55 -1.52 5.68 9.52
N VAL A 56 -1.33 5.49 8.21
CA VAL A 56 -0.32 4.55 7.67
C VAL A 56 1.09 4.99 8.05
N GLN A 57 1.38 6.29 8.00
CA GLN A 57 2.65 6.83 8.47
C GLN A 57 2.84 6.63 9.98
N GLY A 58 1.78 6.75 10.78
CA GLY A 58 1.78 6.43 12.20
C GLY A 58 2.29 5.01 12.49
N VAL A 59 1.87 4.01 11.70
CA VAL A 59 2.40 2.63 11.81
C VAL A 59 3.90 2.56 11.50
N ARG A 60 4.37 3.32 10.49
CA ARG A 60 5.80 3.39 10.14
C ARG A 60 6.62 3.96 11.30
N ILE A 61 6.15 5.03 11.92
CA ILE A 61 6.84 5.67 13.05
C ILE A 61 6.74 4.81 14.31
N LEU A 62 5.62 4.11 14.52
CA LEU A 62 5.45 3.18 15.63
C LEU A 62 6.50 2.06 15.62
N GLU A 63 6.78 1.49 14.46
CA GLU A 63 7.87 0.52 14.32
C GLU A 63 9.26 1.15 14.45
N ARG A 64 9.46 2.40 13.99
CA ARG A 64 10.72 3.12 14.24
C ARG A 64 10.96 3.34 15.73
N ASP A 65 9.94 3.79 16.46
CA ASP A 65 10.00 3.99 17.90
C ASP A 65 10.35 2.67 18.60
N ARG A 66 9.82 1.53 18.16
CA ARG A 66 10.24 0.20 18.62
C ARG A 66 11.73 -0.07 18.35
N GLN A 67 12.18 0.12 17.10
CA GLN A 67 13.56 -0.17 16.66
C GLN A 67 14.60 0.63 17.44
N VAL A 68 14.32 1.91 17.72
CA VAL A 68 15.23 2.80 18.46
C VAL A 68 14.83 2.99 19.93
N LYS A 69 13.90 2.17 20.43
CA LYS A 69 13.43 2.15 21.83
C LYS A 69 12.91 3.50 22.36
N ARG A 70 12.25 4.29 21.51
CA ARG A 70 11.51 5.49 21.95
C ARG A 70 10.20 5.06 22.62
N GLN A 71 9.95 5.59 23.82
CA GLN A 71 8.76 5.28 24.61
C GLN A 71 8.26 6.52 25.35
N GLY A 72 6.98 6.50 25.74
CA GLY A 72 6.36 7.58 26.51
C GLY A 72 6.49 8.93 25.81
N SER A 73 7.03 9.93 26.50
CA SER A 73 7.24 11.28 25.97
C SER A 73 8.24 11.37 24.81
N GLN A 74 9.04 10.32 24.58
CA GLN A 74 9.99 10.26 23.47
C GLN A 74 9.37 9.64 22.21
N ALA A 75 8.17 9.06 22.30
CA ALA A 75 7.51 8.43 21.15
C ALA A 75 7.05 9.49 20.14
N LEU A 76 7.40 9.30 18.87
CA LEU A 76 7.02 10.20 17.78
C LEU A 76 5.77 9.72 17.04
N ALA A 77 5.36 8.47 17.25
CA ALA A 77 4.21 7.87 16.58
C ALA A 77 2.85 8.48 16.97
N PRO A 78 2.54 8.75 18.27
CA PRO A 78 1.19 9.13 18.69
C PRO A 78 0.53 10.31 17.97
N PRO A 79 1.25 11.43 17.72
CA PRO A 79 0.68 12.57 17.02
C PRO A 79 0.09 12.25 15.63
N TRP A 80 0.58 11.21 14.94
CA TRP A 80 0.12 10.83 13.60
C TRP A 80 -1.34 10.35 13.54
N TRP A 81 -1.90 9.90 14.67
CA TRP A 81 -3.30 9.49 14.78
C TRP A 81 -4.09 10.36 15.77
N GLU A 82 -3.48 10.83 16.86
CA GLU A 82 -4.14 11.64 17.88
C GLU A 82 -4.63 12.99 17.33
N PHE A 83 -3.86 13.60 16.41
CA PHE A 83 -4.25 14.85 15.76
C PHE A 83 -5.61 14.75 15.04
N PHE A 84 -5.97 13.56 14.58
CA PHE A 84 -7.23 13.28 13.90
C PHE A 84 -8.26 12.59 14.82
N HIS A 85 -8.07 12.67 16.13
CA HIS A 85 -8.94 12.07 17.15
C HIS A 85 -9.08 10.55 17.02
N PHE A 86 -8.02 9.88 16.58
CA PHE A 86 -7.96 8.42 16.66
C PHE A 86 -7.23 7.98 17.92
N GLN A 87 -7.53 6.76 18.36
CA GLN A 87 -6.80 6.05 19.39
C GLN A 87 -6.24 4.74 18.83
N LEU A 88 -4.98 4.42 19.15
CA LEU A 88 -4.41 3.11 18.86
C LEU A 88 -5.02 2.05 19.79
N ILE A 89 -5.73 1.09 19.21
CA ILE A 89 -6.38 -0.01 19.95
C ILE A 89 -5.50 -1.25 19.99
N ARG A 90 -4.85 -1.57 18.87
CA ARG A 90 -4.04 -2.78 18.76
C ARG A 90 -2.91 -2.60 17.76
N GLN A 91 -1.73 -3.08 18.13
CA GLN A 91 -0.60 -3.25 17.22
C GLN A 91 -0.69 -4.64 16.58
N LEU A 92 -0.43 -4.72 15.27
CA LEU A 92 -0.28 -5.99 14.56
C LEU A 92 1.22 -6.27 14.46
N VAL A 93 1.65 -7.30 15.19
CA VAL A 93 3.05 -7.67 15.37
C VAL A 93 3.29 -8.99 14.66
N ASP A 94 4.38 -9.05 13.91
CA ASP A 94 4.84 -10.26 13.25
C ASP A 94 5.43 -11.23 14.28
N ASP A 95 5.02 -12.50 14.23
CA ASP A 95 5.48 -13.53 15.15
C ASP A 95 6.93 -13.97 14.86
N VAL A 96 7.41 -13.77 13.63
CA VAL A 96 8.76 -14.14 13.19
C VAL A 96 9.83 -13.16 13.68
N ASP A 97 9.68 -11.86 13.40
CA ASP A 97 10.69 -10.85 13.70
C ASP A 97 10.28 -9.82 14.76
N SER A 98 9.09 -10.00 15.36
CA SER A 98 8.49 -9.08 16.34
C SER A 98 8.34 -7.64 15.82
N SER A 99 8.35 -7.44 14.50
CA SER A 99 8.14 -6.13 13.90
C SER A 99 6.66 -5.77 13.88
N ILE A 100 6.36 -4.50 14.15
CA ILE A 100 5.01 -3.97 14.03
C ILE A 100 4.79 -3.72 12.54
N PHE A 101 3.85 -4.42 11.91
CA PHE A 101 3.56 -4.28 10.48
C PHE A 101 2.22 -3.59 10.20
N GLY A 102 1.36 -3.49 11.22
CA GLY A 102 0.06 -2.84 11.11
C GLY A 102 -0.45 -2.33 12.45
N ALA A 103 -1.56 -1.59 12.40
CA ALA A 103 -2.26 -1.10 13.57
C ALA A 103 -3.76 -1.00 13.32
N ILE A 104 -4.53 -1.11 14.40
CA ILE A 104 -5.97 -0.85 14.43
C ILE A 104 -6.20 0.43 15.23
N TYR A 105 -6.78 1.41 14.57
CA TYR A 105 -7.17 2.70 15.15
C TYR A 105 -8.69 2.77 15.32
N GLU A 106 -9.16 3.35 16.41
CA GLU A 106 -10.57 3.69 16.64
C GLU A 106 -10.75 5.21 16.62
N PHE A 107 -11.76 5.69 15.92
CA PHE A 107 -12.11 7.10 15.89
C PHE A 107 -12.90 7.49 17.14
N LYS A 108 -12.41 8.49 17.89
CA LYS A 108 -13.00 9.03 19.11
C LYS A 108 -13.11 10.55 19.01
N PRO A 109 -14.11 11.07 18.26
CA PRO A 109 -14.28 12.51 18.11
C PRO A 109 -14.62 13.17 19.46
N PRO A 110 -14.27 14.45 19.65
CA PRO A 110 -14.72 15.21 20.82
C PRO A 110 -16.25 15.32 20.85
N GLU A 111 -16.82 15.44 22.06
CA GLU A 111 -18.27 15.45 22.28
C GLU A 111 -19.01 16.56 21.50
N SER A 112 -18.35 17.68 21.24
CA SER A 112 -18.89 18.80 20.44
C SER A 112 -19.15 18.47 18.97
N HIS A 113 -18.55 17.40 18.43
CA HIS A 113 -18.63 17.04 17.02
C HIS A 113 -19.69 15.97 16.69
N TYR A 114 -20.41 15.43 17.69
CA TYR A 114 -21.45 14.43 17.46
C TYR A 114 -22.64 14.94 16.61
N HIS A 115 -22.87 16.26 16.56
CA HIS A 115 -24.01 16.85 15.84
C HIS A 115 -23.72 17.22 14.36
N ASN A 116 -22.44 17.22 13.93
CA ASN A 116 -22.05 17.58 12.56
C ASN A 116 -21.60 16.33 11.78
N SER A 117 -22.52 15.76 11.00
CA SER A 117 -22.31 14.75 9.94
C SER A 117 -21.22 13.69 10.19
N VAL A 118 -21.38 12.87 11.22
CA VAL A 118 -20.58 11.65 11.48
C VAL A 118 -20.82 10.55 10.40
N ASP A 119 -21.77 10.77 9.48
CA ASP A 119 -22.35 9.77 8.58
C ASP A 119 -21.36 9.09 7.60
N GLU A 120 -20.18 9.67 7.36
CA GLU A 120 -19.14 9.08 6.49
C GLU A 120 -17.77 8.85 7.18
N SER A 121 -17.68 9.10 8.49
CA SER A 121 -16.45 8.86 9.25
C SER A 121 -16.24 7.36 9.50
N PRO A 122 -14.99 6.84 9.42
CA PRO A 122 -14.73 5.48 9.82
C PRO A 122 -14.78 5.37 11.34
N ARG A 123 -15.37 4.30 11.87
CA ARG A 123 -15.20 3.98 13.29
C ARG A 123 -13.83 3.35 13.53
N TYR A 124 -13.36 2.49 12.62
CA TYR A 124 -12.05 1.86 12.69
C TYR A 124 -11.27 2.01 11.39
N VAL A 125 -9.96 2.16 11.53
CA VAL A 125 -9.02 2.09 10.42
C VAL A 125 -7.98 1.03 10.73
N ILE A 126 -7.84 0.06 9.82
CA ILE A 126 -6.79 -0.95 9.87
C ILE A 126 -5.71 -0.52 8.87
N ALA A 127 -4.58 -0.07 9.39
CA ALA A 127 -3.49 0.49 8.61
C ALA A 127 -2.30 -0.46 8.57
N PHE A 128 -1.66 -0.58 7.41
CA PHE A 128 -0.51 -1.43 7.18
C PHE A 128 0.67 -0.61 6.64
N ARG A 129 1.84 -0.69 7.29
CA ARG A 129 3.01 0.06 6.83
C ARG A 129 3.68 -0.61 5.63
N GLY A 130 4.38 0.22 4.86
CA GLY A 130 5.39 -0.25 3.93
C GLY A 130 6.70 -0.60 4.63
N THR A 131 7.68 -0.92 3.79
CA THR A 131 9.03 -1.30 4.20
C THR A 131 9.77 -0.13 4.84
N ILE A 132 10.40 -0.37 5.98
CA ILE A 132 11.24 0.63 6.64
C ILE A 132 12.63 0.48 6.07
N THR A 133 12.91 1.30 5.07
CA THR A 133 14.15 1.28 4.33
C THR A 133 15.11 2.33 4.84
N LYS A 134 16.42 2.10 4.66
CA LYS A 134 17.42 3.17 4.79
C LYS A 134 17.41 3.98 3.49
N PRO A 135 17.73 5.29 3.52
CA PRO A 135 17.70 6.13 2.32
C PRO A 135 18.48 5.57 1.13
N GLU A 136 19.58 4.85 1.38
CA GLU A 136 20.44 4.28 0.34
C GLU A 136 19.99 2.91 -0.17
N SER A 137 19.11 2.21 0.58
CA SER A 137 18.67 0.83 0.26
C SER A 137 17.23 0.75 -0.25
N VAL A 138 16.50 1.87 -0.33
CA VAL A 138 15.05 1.90 -0.63
C VAL A 138 14.64 1.04 -1.82
N SER A 139 15.30 1.19 -2.97
CA SER A 139 14.94 0.45 -4.18
C SER A 139 15.20 -1.05 -4.05
N ARG A 140 16.34 -1.42 -3.44
CA ARG A 140 16.74 -2.83 -3.27
C ARG A 140 15.82 -3.55 -2.30
N ASP A 141 15.51 -2.92 -1.17
CA ASP A 141 14.62 -3.51 -0.17
C ASP A 141 13.21 -3.70 -0.75
N LEU A 142 12.72 -2.72 -1.52
CA LEU A 142 11.43 -2.82 -2.17
C LEU A 142 11.38 -3.87 -3.29
N GLU A 143 12.48 -4.06 -4.04
CA GLU A 143 12.61 -5.18 -4.99
C GLU A 143 12.52 -6.54 -4.29
N LEU A 144 13.16 -6.68 -3.13
CA LEU A 144 13.06 -7.89 -2.31
C LEU A 144 11.62 -8.12 -1.82
N ASP A 145 10.93 -7.06 -1.41
CA ASP A 145 9.52 -7.17 -1.00
C ASP A 145 8.61 -7.56 -2.17
N VAL A 146 8.86 -7.05 -3.37
CA VAL A 146 8.14 -7.49 -4.58
C VAL A 146 8.37 -8.97 -4.85
N CYS A 147 9.58 -9.48 -4.60
CA CYS A 147 9.84 -10.92 -4.65
C CYS A 147 9.02 -11.69 -3.61
N ILE A 148 8.90 -11.21 -2.37
CA ILE A 148 8.04 -11.82 -1.34
C ILE A 148 6.58 -11.86 -1.83
N ILE A 149 6.08 -10.77 -2.41
CA ILE A 149 4.72 -10.73 -2.92
C ILE A 149 4.51 -11.75 -4.05
N ARG A 150 5.46 -11.82 -4.98
CA ARG A 150 5.43 -12.78 -6.10
C ARG A 150 5.49 -14.23 -5.61
N ASN A 151 6.21 -14.49 -4.53
CA ASN A 151 6.48 -15.83 -4.03
C ASN A 151 5.42 -16.33 -3.02
N GLY A 152 4.41 -15.53 -2.68
CA GLY A 152 3.28 -15.99 -1.88
C GLY A 152 3.00 -15.14 -0.64
N LEU A 153 2.69 -13.83 -0.80
CA LEU A 153 2.28 -12.99 0.34
C LEU A 153 1.15 -13.60 1.18
N HIS A 154 0.24 -14.32 0.51
CA HIS A 154 -0.90 -14.98 1.13
C HIS A 154 -0.53 -16.14 2.06
N GLU A 155 0.69 -16.66 1.96
CA GLU A 155 1.21 -17.76 2.80
C GLU A 155 2.01 -17.22 4.00
N THR A 156 2.17 -15.90 4.13
CA THR A 156 2.94 -15.29 5.22
C THR A 156 2.12 -15.21 6.51
N SER A 157 2.78 -15.40 7.66
CA SER A 157 2.17 -15.23 8.99
C SER A 157 1.60 -13.82 9.22
N ARG A 158 2.29 -12.80 8.67
CA ARG A 158 1.79 -11.41 8.63
C ARG A 158 0.44 -11.30 7.97
N PHE A 159 0.26 -11.93 6.81
CA PHE A 159 -1.02 -11.88 6.12
C PHE A 159 -2.12 -12.60 6.89
N GLU A 160 -1.83 -13.77 7.46
CA GLU A 160 -2.81 -14.50 8.27
C GLU A 160 -3.27 -13.68 9.48
N THR A 161 -2.32 -13.06 10.19
CA THR A 161 -2.62 -12.14 11.29
C THR A 161 -3.43 -10.92 10.82
N ALA A 162 -3.09 -10.36 9.67
CA ALA A 162 -3.78 -9.22 9.07
C ALA A 162 -5.25 -9.55 8.73
N ILE A 163 -5.49 -10.63 7.99
CA ILE A 163 -6.85 -10.99 7.56
C ILE A 163 -7.72 -11.39 8.76
N GLN A 164 -7.15 -12.04 9.77
CA GLN A 164 -7.89 -12.36 10.99
C GLN A 164 -8.27 -11.09 11.77
N ALA A 165 -7.37 -10.11 11.86
CA ALA A 165 -7.68 -8.81 12.46
C ALA A 165 -8.82 -8.09 11.69
N VAL A 166 -8.77 -8.09 10.36
CA VAL A 166 -9.82 -7.50 9.51
C VAL A 166 -11.16 -8.18 9.74
N ARG A 167 -11.20 -9.52 9.70
CA ARG A 167 -12.43 -10.29 9.95
C ARG A 167 -13.03 -9.98 11.32
N ASN A 168 -12.19 -9.95 12.36
CA ASN A 168 -12.63 -9.69 13.73
C ASN A 168 -13.25 -8.30 13.89
N VAL A 169 -12.59 -7.25 13.38
CA VAL A 169 -13.11 -5.88 13.48
C VAL A 169 -14.41 -5.75 12.71
N VAL A 170 -14.46 -6.27 11.47
CA VAL A 170 -15.67 -6.21 10.63
C VAL A 170 -16.83 -6.98 11.26
N ALA A 171 -16.58 -8.13 11.89
CA ALA A 171 -17.61 -8.89 12.60
C ALA A 171 -18.18 -8.11 13.80
N THR A 172 -17.35 -7.33 14.50
CA THR A 172 -17.77 -6.57 15.67
C THR A 172 -18.58 -5.32 15.31
N VAL A 173 -18.23 -4.60 14.25
CA VAL A 173 -18.80 -3.25 13.98
C VAL A 173 -19.43 -3.06 12.61
N GLY A 174 -19.41 -4.08 11.77
CA GLY A 174 -19.97 -4.03 10.42
C GLY A 174 -19.05 -3.35 9.41
N LYS A 175 -19.28 -3.66 8.12
CA LYS A 175 -18.38 -3.28 7.02
C LYS A 175 -18.31 -1.79 6.70
N SER A 176 -19.39 -1.03 6.91
CA SER A 176 -19.46 0.42 6.62
C SER A 176 -18.58 1.26 7.56
N ASN A 177 -18.18 0.68 8.69
CA ASN A 177 -17.48 1.36 9.76
C ASN A 177 -15.97 1.11 9.75
N VAL A 178 -15.43 0.40 8.74
CA VAL A 178 -14.04 -0.05 8.70
C VAL A 178 -13.37 0.39 7.41
N TRP A 179 -12.22 1.05 7.53
CA TRP A 179 -11.31 1.31 6.41
C TRP A 179 -10.10 0.39 6.46
N LEU A 180 -9.65 -0.03 5.28
CA LEU A 180 -8.32 -0.58 5.07
C LEU A 180 -7.42 0.51 4.50
N ALA A 181 -6.21 0.64 5.02
CA ALA A 181 -5.23 1.56 4.47
C ALA A 181 -3.85 0.89 4.42
N GLY A 182 -3.07 1.18 3.39
CA GLY A 182 -1.70 0.70 3.35
C GLY A 182 -0.83 1.45 2.35
N HIS A 183 0.47 1.41 2.58
CA HIS A 183 1.48 1.98 1.69
C HIS A 183 2.47 0.92 1.22
N SER A 184 2.84 0.93 -0.06
CA SER A 184 3.86 0.03 -0.62
C SER A 184 3.51 -1.45 -0.35
N LEU A 185 4.39 -2.23 0.30
CA LEU A 185 4.07 -3.59 0.76
C LEU A 185 2.81 -3.66 1.62
N GLY A 186 2.58 -2.67 2.49
CA GLY A 186 1.37 -2.54 3.29
C GLY A 186 0.11 -2.33 2.43
N ALA A 187 0.21 -1.62 1.31
CA ALA A 187 -0.89 -1.49 0.36
C ALA A 187 -1.19 -2.82 -0.33
N ALA A 188 -0.17 -3.62 -0.65
CA ALA A 188 -0.35 -4.98 -1.16
C ALA A 188 -1.05 -5.89 -0.14
N MET A 189 -0.70 -5.81 1.16
CA MET A 189 -1.41 -6.53 2.23
C MET A 189 -2.87 -6.07 2.35
N ALA A 190 -3.12 -4.76 2.35
CA ALA A 190 -4.47 -4.20 2.39
C ALA A 190 -5.31 -4.62 1.17
N LEU A 191 -4.69 -4.65 -0.02
CA LEU A 191 -5.30 -5.10 -1.26
C LEU A 191 -5.68 -6.58 -1.17
N LEU A 192 -4.77 -7.44 -0.70
CA LEU A 192 -5.04 -8.87 -0.54
C LEU A 192 -6.18 -9.10 0.45
N ALA A 193 -6.14 -8.43 1.60
CA ALA A 193 -7.19 -8.55 2.62
C ALA A 193 -8.54 -8.06 2.08
N GLY A 194 -8.55 -6.93 1.38
CA GLY A 194 -9.73 -6.38 0.72
C GLY A 194 -10.30 -7.33 -0.34
N LYS A 195 -9.46 -7.94 -1.19
CA LYS A 195 -9.88 -8.97 -2.16
C LYS A 195 -10.52 -10.17 -1.45
N THR A 196 -9.91 -10.65 -0.38
CA THR A 196 -10.42 -11.78 0.40
C THR A 196 -11.79 -11.49 1.01
N MET A 197 -12.00 -10.29 1.54
CA MET A 197 -13.31 -9.86 2.06
C MET A 197 -14.34 -9.62 0.94
N ALA A 198 -13.91 -9.03 -0.18
CA ALA A 198 -14.80 -8.78 -1.32
C ALA A 198 -15.32 -10.08 -1.95
N LYS A 199 -14.50 -11.15 -1.98
CA LYS A 199 -14.92 -12.48 -2.42
C LYS A 199 -16.07 -13.08 -1.58
N THR A 200 -16.25 -12.62 -0.35
CA THR A 200 -17.37 -13.02 0.52
C THR A 200 -18.54 -12.01 0.51
N GLY A 201 -18.54 -11.05 -0.41
CA GLY A 201 -19.57 -10.01 -0.53
C GLY A 201 -19.39 -8.82 0.43
N ILE A 202 -18.23 -8.73 1.09
CA ILE A 202 -17.91 -7.65 2.03
C ILE A 202 -16.96 -6.65 1.35
N PHE A 203 -17.54 -5.56 0.84
CA PHE A 203 -16.79 -4.50 0.17
C PHE A 203 -16.35 -3.44 1.17
N LEU A 204 -15.08 -3.46 1.53
CA LEU A 204 -14.48 -2.49 2.45
C LEU A 204 -13.93 -1.28 1.68
N GLN A 205 -14.07 -0.10 2.26
CA GLN A 205 -13.36 1.08 1.78
C GLN A 205 -11.85 0.87 1.96
N ALA A 206 -11.09 0.94 0.88
CA ALA A 206 -9.65 0.69 0.90
C ALA A 206 -8.86 1.85 0.30
N PHE A 207 -7.80 2.28 0.98
CA PHE A 207 -6.86 3.33 0.59
C PHE A 207 -5.50 2.69 0.32
N LEU A 208 -5.19 2.49 -0.96
CA LEU A 208 -4.02 1.74 -1.42
C LEU A 208 -2.99 2.72 -1.97
N PHE A 209 -2.00 3.09 -1.17
CA PHE A 209 -0.97 4.05 -1.55
C PHE A 209 0.25 3.36 -2.17
N ASN A 210 0.53 3.65 -3.44
CA ASN A 210 1.71 3.16 -4.14
C ASN A 210 1.89 1.63 -4.03
N SER A 211 0.78 0.88 -4.14
CA SER A 211 0.84 -0.58 -4.15
C SER A 211 1.72 -1.04 -5.30
N PRO A 212 2.60 -2.03 -5.10
CA PRO A 212 3.40 -2.59 -6.18
C PRO A 212 2.51 -3.33 -7.19
N PHE A 213 2.86 -3.21 -8.47
CA PHE A 213 2.27 -3.92 -9.60
C PHE A 213 3.31 -4.89 -10.16
N ILE A 214 3.02 -6.19 -10.14
CA ILE A 214 4.02 -7.23 -10.43
C ILE A 214 3.89 -7.65 -11.90
N SER A 215 4.42 -6.83 -12.80
CA SER A 215 4.52 -7.14 -14.22
C SER A 215 5.79 -6.57 -14.85
N ALA A 216 6.02 -6.89 -16.13
CA ALA A 216 7.01 -6.19 -16.92
C ALA A 216 6.70 -4.67 -16.91
N PRO A 217 7.70 -3.79 -16.72
CA PRO A 217 7.49 -2.36 -16.51
C PRO A 217 7.29 -1.62 -17.85
N ILE A 218 6.16 -1.87 -18.51
CA ILE A 218 5.80 -1.35 -19.83
C ILE A 218 5.56 0.18 -19.80
N GLU A 219 5.13 0.74 -18.68
CA GLU A 219 4.90 2.17 -18.46
C GLU A 219 6.19 2.99 -18.52
N ARG A 220 7.36 2.37 -18.32
CA ARG A 220 8.67 3.02 -18.50
C ARG A 220 8.97 3.40 -19.96
N ILE A 221 8.25 2.82 -20.93
CA ILE A 221 8.46 3.08 -22.35
C ILE A 221 7.93 4.49 -22.69
N LYS A 222 8.85 5.43 -22.96
CA LYS A 222 8.53 6.83 -23.30
C LYS A 222 7.64 6.96 -24.55
N ASN A 223 7.88 6.11 -25.57
CA ASN A 223 7.13 6.16 -26.81
C ASN A 223 5.73 5.56 -26.62
N LYS A 224 4.70 6.41 -26.64
CA LYS A 224 3.30 6.02 -26.46
C LYS A 224 2.80 5.00 -27.49
N ARG A 225 3.25 5.08 -28.75
CA ARG A 225 2.84 4.13 -29.80
C ARG A 225 3.43 2.74 -29.55
N VAL A 226 4.72 2.68 -29.23
CA VAL A 226 5.40 1.41 -28.89
C VAL A 226 4.80 0.80 -27.63
N LYS A 227 4.63 1.61 -26.57
CA LYS A 227 3.99 1.20 -25.31
C LYS A 227 2.63 0.56 -25.56
N HIS A 228 1.81 1.21 -26.38
CA HIS A 228 0.46 0.74 -26.68
C HIS A 228 0.47 -0.54 -27.54
N GLY A 229 1.29 -0.58 -28.59
CA GLY A 229 1.43 -1.77 -29.45
C GLY A 229 1.88 -3.00 -28.65
N LEU A 230 2.83 -2.82 -27.74
CA LEU A 230 3.31 -3.90 -26.87
C LEU A 230 2.21 -4.45 -25.95
N ARG A 231 1.38 -3.58 -25.35
CA ARG A 231 0.27 -4.03 -24.49
C ARG A 231 -0.81 -4.78 -25.26
N ILE A 232 -1.17 -4.32 -26.46
CA ILE A 232 -2.12 -5.05 -27.31
C ILE A 232 -1.55 -6.42 -27.68
N ALA A 233 -0.32 -6.47 -28.21
CA ALA A 233 0.31 -7.71 -28.62
C ALA A 233 0.40 -8.71 -27.45
N SER A 234 0.84 -8.24 -26.28
CA SER A 234 0.88 -9.06 -25.06
C SER A 234 -0.50 -9.59 -24.67
N SER A 235 -1.55 -8.76 -24.76
CA SER A 235 -2.92 -9.20 -24.44
C SER A 235 -3.42 -10.27 -25.40
N VAL A 236 -3.17 -10.11 -26.70
CA VAL A 236 -3.55 -11.11 -27.71
C VAL A 236 -2.85 -12.44 -27.47
N ILE A 237 -1.53 -12.41 -27.21
CA ILE A 237 -0.76 -13.62 -26.88
C ILE A 237 -1.31 -14.29 -25.62
N THR A 238 -1.58 -13.50 -24.57
CA THR A 238 -2.10 -14.01 -23.29
C THR A 238 -3.47 -14.66 -23.45
N ALA A 239 -4.38 -14.01 -24.18
CA ALA A 239 -5.71 -14.53 -24.47
C ALA A 239 -5.62 -15.83 -25.29
N GLY A 240 -4.76 -15.88 -26.30
CA GLY A 240 -4.51 -17.09 -27.09
C GLY A 240 -4.00 -18.25 -26.25
N LEU A 241 -3.03 -17.98 -25.36
CA LEU A 241 -2.49 -18.98 -24.43
C LEU A 241 -3.57 -19.46 -23.44
N ALA A 242 -4.36 -18.55 -22.87
CA ALA A 242 -5.45 -18.88 -21.96
C ALA A 242 -6.53 -19.76 -22.62
N LEU A 243 -6.85 -19.54 -23.91
CA LEU A 243 -7.76 -20.40 -24.66
C LEU A 243 -7.17 -21.79 -24.93
N ALA A 244 -5.87 -21.86 -25.22
CA ALA A 244 -5.17 -23.12 -25.44
C ALA A 244 -5.08 -23.97 -24.16
N THR A 245 -4.79 -23.35 -23.01
CA THR A 245 -4.72 -24.05 -21.71
C THR A 245 -6.09 -24.42 -21.16
N LYS A 246 -7.16 -23.64 -21.43
CA LYS A 246 -8.53 -24.03 -21.05
C LYS A 246 -9.04 -25.28 -21.79
N LYS A 247 -8.50 -25.61 -22.97
CA LYS A 247 -8.86 -26.85 -23.68
C LYS A 247 -8.38 -28.13 -22.97
N SER A 248 -7.42 -28.06 -22.05
CA SER A 248 -6.92 -29.22 -21.32
C SER A 248 -7.56 -29.44 -19.93
N TYR A 249 -8.41 -28.52 -19.45
CA TYR A 249 -9.07 -28.60 -18.15
C TYR A 249 -10.59 -28.44 -18.27
N GLN A 250 -11.29 -29.54 -18.56
CA GLN A 250 -12.73 -29.63 -18.29
C GLN A 250 -12.95 -30.13 -16.86
N ASN A 251 -13.07 -29.21 -15.90
CA ASN A 251 -14.02 -29.33 -14.78
C ASN A 251 -13.91 -28.16 -13.79
N SER A 252 -15.00 -27.39 -13.75
CA SER A 252 -15.66 -26.79 -12.58
C SER A 252 -16.24 -25.43 -13.00
N ARG A 253 -17.52 -25.23 -12.68
CA ARG A 253 -18.19 -23.92 -12.74
C ARG A 253 -17.55 -23.01 -11.68
N SER A 254 -16.30 -22.58 -11.88
CA SER A 254 -15.71 -21.53 -11.06
C SER A 254 -16.37 -20.21 -11.47
N VAL A 255 -17.04 -19.57 -10.52
CA VAL A 255 -17.52 -18.20 -10.67
C VAL A 255 -16.30 -17.34 -11.00
N ASP A 256 -16.38 -16.54 -12.07
CA ASP A 256 -15.29 -15.68 -12.50
C ASP A 256 -14.84 -14.77 -11.34
N PRO A 257 -13.61 -14.93 -10.81
CA PRO A 257 -13.13 -14.13 -9.69
C PRO A 257 -13.19 -12.62 -9.96
N PHE A 258 -13.03 -12.20 -11.22
CA PHE A 258 -13.16 -10.80 -11.62
C PHE A 258 -14.60 -10.29 -11.55
N ALA A 259 -15.58 -11.14 -11.90
CA ALA A 259 -16.99 -10.79 -11.78
C ALA A 259 -17.38 -10.61 -10.30
N THR A 260 -16.93 -11.53 -9.42
CA THR A 260 -17.17 -11.41 -7.96
C THR A 260 -16.54 -10.14 -7.38
N LEU A 261 -15.34 -9.79 -7.83
CA LEU A 261 -14.62 -8.61 -7.35
C LEU A 261 -15.08 -7.29 -8.01
N SER A 262 -15.88 -7.34 -9.08
CA SER A 262 -16.22 -6.18 -9.92
C SER A 262 -16.91 -5.05 -9.15
N ALA A 263 -17.72 -5.41 -8.15
CA ALA A 263 -18.45 -4.47 -7.29
C ALA A 263 -17.56 -3.79 -6.23
N TRP A 264 -16.38 -4.34 -5.94
CA TRP A 264 -15.44 -3.74 -5.01
C TRP A 264 -14.57 -2.70 -5.73
N VAL A 265 -14.64 -1.45 -5.26
CA VAL A 265 -13.94 -0.31 -5.87
C VAL A 265 -13.01 0.34 -4.83
N PRO A 266 -11.76 -0.15 -4.68
CA PRO A 266 -10.78 0.49 -3.82
C PRO A 266 -10.32 1.85 -4.39
N LEU A 267 -9.85 2.73 -3.51
CA LEU A 267 -9.12 3.95 -3.87
C LEU A 267 -7.65 3.58 -4.07
N LEU A 268 -7.16 3.69 -5.30
CA LEU A 268 -5.80 3.33 -5.66
C LEU A 268 -5.01 4.58 -6.01
N PHE A 269 -4.06 4.93 -5.16
CA PHE A 269 -3.23 6.12 -5.28
C PHE A 269 -1.88 5.75 -5.89
N VAL A 270 -1.51 6.38 -7.00
CA VAL A 270 -0.29 6.07 -7.75
C VAL A 270 0.43 7.33 -8.22
N ASN A 271 1.75 7.24 -8.34
CA ASN A 271 2.58 8.30 -8.89
C ASN A 271 3.28 7.80 -10.16
N PRO A 272 3.22 8.50 -11.30
CA PRO A 272 3.94 8.12 -12.52
C PRO A 272 5.46 8.02 -12.35
N GLY A 273 6.04 8.79 -11.41
CA GLY A 273 7.46 8.73 -11.05
C GLY A 273 7.85 7.52 -10.19
N ASP A 274 6.88 6.77 -9.68
CA ASP A 274 7.08 5.53 -8.93
C ASP A 274 6.93 4.32 -9.86
N HIS A 275 8.04 3.71 -10.22
CA HIS A 275 8.04 2.58 -11.16
C HIS A 275 7.45 1.28 -10.60
N PHE A 276 7.19 1.18 -9.29
CA PHE A 276 6.52 0.01 -8.73
C PHE A 276 5.00 0.09 -8.87
N CYS A 277 4.41 1.28 -8.86
CA CYS A 277 2.95 1.45 -8.94
C CYS A 277 2.45 2.04 -10.26
N SER A 278 3.31 2.69 -11.05
CA SER A 278 2.88 3.38 -12.28
C SER A 278 2.25 2.46 -13.34
N GLU A 279 2.57 1.16 -13.34
CA GLU A 279 1.92 0.19 -14.24
C GLU A 279 0.39 0.12 -14.06
N TYR A 280 -0.15 0.46 -12.88
CA TYR A 280 -1.60 0.53 -12.70
C TYR A 280 -2.27 1.55 -13.63
N ILE A 281 -1.61 2.69 -13.89
CA ILE A 281 -2.11 3.70 -14.85
C ILE A 281 -2.32 3.04 -16.19
N GLY A 282 -1.28 2.33 -16.62
CA GLY A 282 -1.23 1.68 -17.87
C GLY A 282 -2.15 0.47 -18.02
N TYR A 283 -2.29 -0.31 -16.95
CA TYR A 283 -3.21 -1.44 -16.83
C TYR A 283 -4.66 -1.00 -17.07
N PHE A 284 -5.13 0.01 -16.34
CA PHE A 284 -6.50 0.49 -16.47
C PHE A 284 -6.76 1.24 -17.78
N GLU A 285 -5.82 2.07 -18.25
CA GLU A 285 -5.93 2.76 -19.53
C GLU A 285 -5.97 1.78 -20.70
N HIS A 286 -5.10 0.76 -20.68
CA HIS A 286 -5.06 -0.26 -21.72
C HIS A 286 -6.37 -1.01 -21.79
N ARG A 287 -6.93 -1.41 -20.65
CA ARG A 287 -8.20 -2.11 -20.61
C ARG A 287 -9.35 -1.28 -21.17
N LYS A 288 -9.49 -0.01 -20.74
CA LYS A 288 -10.49 0.89 -21.31
C LYS A 288 -10.30 1.02 -22.83
N LYS A 289 -9.06 1.16 -23.28
CA LYS A 289 -8.78 1.28 -24.71
C LYS A 289 -9.18 0.02 -25.48
N MET A 290 -8.90 -1.17 -24.97
CA MET A 290 -9.32 -2.44 -25.58
C MET A 290 -10.85 -2.50 -25.76
N ASP A 291 -11.62 -2.01 -24.79
CA ASP A 291 -13.07 -1.85 -24.93
C ASP A 291 -13.42 -0.81 -26.02
N ASP A 292 -12.77 0.36 -26.02
CA ASP A 292 -13.02 1.44 -26.99
C ASP A 292 -12.72 1.02 -28.45
N ILE A 293 -11.75 0.11 -28.69
CA ILE A 293 -11.40 -0.39 -30.02
C ILE A 293 -12.12 -1.71 -30.40
N GLY A 294 -13.10 -2.15 -29.62
CA GLY A 294 -13.94 -3.30 -29.94
C GLY A 294 -13.33 -4.69 -29.65
N ILE A 295 -12.14 -4.76 -29.06
CA ILE A 295 -11.49 -6.02 -28.64
C ILE A 295 -11.52 -6.22 -27.11
N GLY A 296 -12.54 -5.66 -26.45
CA GLY A 296 -12.74 -5.72 -25.01
C GLY A 296 -12.79 -7.15 -24.44
N ALA A 297 -13.36 -8.10 -25.18
CA ALA A 297 -13.40 -9.51 -24.77
C ALA A 297 -11.99 -10.14 -24.68
N ILE A 298 -11.10 -9.82 -25.63
CA ILE A 298 -9.68 -10.23 -25.60
C ILE A 298 -9.00 -9.57 -24.40
N GLY A 299 -9.26 -8.28 -24.20
CA GLY A 299 -8.74 -7.52 -23.06
C GLY A 299 -9.14 -8.13 -21.71
N ARG A 300 -10.41 -8.52 -21.53
CA ARG A 300 -10.92 -9.16 -20.30
C ARG A 300 -10.27 -10.52 -20.07
N LEU A 301 -10.20 -11.37 -21.10
CA LEU A 301 -9.57 -12.68 -20.98
C LEU A 301 -8.08 -12.59 -20.64
N ALA A 302 -7.37 -11.65 -21.26
CA ALA A 302 -5.96 -11.37 -20.98
C ALA A 302 -5.72 -10.63 -19.66
N THR A 303 -6.75 -10.03 -19.07
CA THR A 303 -6.65 -9.34 -17.77
C THR A 303 -6.86 -10.31 -16.61
N GLN A 304 -7.69 -11.33 -16.81
CA GLN A 304 -7.91 -12.42 -15.85
C GLN A 304 -6.72 -13.38 -15.76
N ASN A 305 -5.84 -13.40 -16.76
CA ASN A 305 -4.71 -14.30 -16.86
C ASN A 305 -3.45 -13.47 -17.08
N SER A 306 -2.36 -13.72 -16.37
CA SER A 306 -1.07 -13.12 -16.74
C SER A 306 -0.23 -14.13 -17.51
N LEU A 307 0.63 -13.69 -18.44
CA LEU A 307 1.56 -14.60 -19.14
C LEU A 307 2.41 -15.39 -18.15
N GLY A 308 2.91 -14.72 -17.11
CA GLY A 308 3.67 -15.35 -16.03
C GLY A 308 2.83 -16.34 -15.24
N GLY A 309 1.57 -16.01 -14.93
CA GLY A 309 0.65 -16.91 -14.24
C GLY A 309 0.31 -18.16 -15.04
N LEU A 310 0.08 -18.03 -16.36
CA LEU A 310 -0.17 -19.15 -17.27
C LEU A 310 1.04 -20.08 -17.43
N LEU A 311 2.26 -19.52 -17.44
CA LEU A 311 3.51 -20.29 -17.45
C LEU A 311 3.74 -21.01 -16.11
N MET A 312 3.39 -20.37 -14.99
CA MET A 312 3.53 -20.97 -13.65
C MET A 312 2.47 -22.05 -13.41
N SER A 313 1.23 -21.86 -13.87
CA SER A 313 0.19 -22.89 -13.81
C SER A 313 0.56 -24.12 -14.64
N ALA A 314 1.22 -23.94 -15.79
CA ALA A 314 1.73 -25.07 -16.59
C ALA A 314 2.85 -25.86 -15.87
N THR A 315 3.49 -25.26 -14.86
CA THR A 315 4.51 -25.92 -14.02
C THR A 315 3.96 -26.34 -12.63
N GLY A 316 2.64 -26.28 -12.43
CA GLY A 316 1.96 -26.72 -11.21
C GLY A 316 2.04 -25.74 -10.03
N ARG A 317 2.47 -24.49 -10.25
CA ARG A 317 2.54 -23.44 -9.22
C ARG A 317 1.41 -22.44 -9.46
N GLU A 318 0.27 -22.64 -8.80
CA GLU A 318 -0.85 -21.69 -8.87
C GLU A 318 -0.69 -20.58 -7.81
N SER A 319 -0.73 -19.32 -8.24
CA SER A 319 -0.86 -18.17 -7.35
C SER A 319 -1.65 -17.09 -8.08
N GLU A 320 -2.81 -16.71 -7.53
CA GLU A 320 -3.64 -15.66 -8.11
C GLU A 320 -2.87 -14.32 -8.08
N PRO A 321 -2.80 -13.56 -9.19
CA PRO A 321 -2.08 -12.30 -9.19
C PRO A 321 -2.66 -11.29 -8.19
N LEU A 322 -1.87 -10.91 -7.19
CA LEU A 322 -2.30 -9.99 -6.13
C LEU A 322 -2.76 -8.63 -6.69
N HIS A 323 -1.95 -8.08 -7.59
CA HIS A 323 -2.08 -6.71 -8.11
C HIS A 323 -3.23 -6.54 -9.12
N LEU A 324 -3.84 -7.63 -9.58
CA LEU A 324 -4.92 -7.56 -10.56
C LEU A 324 -6.26 -7.38 -9.85
N ILE A 325 -6.91 -6.26 -10.13
CA ILE A 325 -8.25 -5.91 -9.65
C ILE A 325 -9.16 -5.43 -10.80
N PRO A 326 -10.44 -5.84 -10.80
CA PRO A 326 -11.38 -5.51 -11.88
C PRO A 326 -11.77 -4.02 -11.90
N SER A 327 -11.93 -3.41 -10.74
CA SER A 327 -12.45 -2.05 -10.60
C SER A 327 -11.60 -1.28 -9.60
N ALA A 328 -11.45 0.03 -9.82
CA ALA A 328 -10.81 0.94 -8.87
C ALA A 328 -11.16 2.39 -9.20
N ASN A 329 -11.18 3.25 -8.20
CA ASN A 329 -10.97 4.67 -8.43
C ASN A 329 -9.47 4.91 -8.46
N LEU A 330 -8.92 5.17 -9.64
CA LEU A 330 -7.50 5.44 -9.82
C LEU A 330 -7.22 6.92 -9.60
N ILE A 331 -6.37 7.23 -8.64
CA ILE A 331 -5.95 8.57 -8.27
C ILE A 331 -4.47 8.75 -8.60
N VAL A 332 -4.17 9.54 -9.61
CA VAL A 332 -2.81 9.77 -10.10
C VAL A 332 -2.31 11.11 -9.57
N ASN A 333 -1.19 11.10 -8.85
CA ASN A 333 -0.49 12.32 -8.47
C ASN A 333 0.40 12.79 -9.63
N LEU A 334 0.06 13.94 -10.19
CA LEU A 334 0.78 14.56 -11.31
C LEU A 334 1.70 15.71 -10.85
N THR A 335 1.79 15.93 -9.54
CA THR A 335 2.72 16.89 -8.95
C THR A 335 4.16 16.47 -9.28
N PRO A 336 5.01 17.36 -9.79
CA PRO A 336 6.42 17.05 -10.06
C PRO A 336 7.13 16.54 -8.80
N CYS A 337 7.91 15.48 -8.96
CA CYS A 337 8.76 14.91 -7.92
C CYS A 337 10.23 14.97 -8.37
N GLN A 338 11.14 15.19 -7.42
CA GLN A 338 12.58 15.27 -7.66
C GLN A 338 13.19 13.90 -7.96
N ASP A 339 12.77 12.89 -7.21
CA ASP A 339 13.33 11.54 -7.27
C ASP A 339 12.24 10.46 -7.05
N PHE A 340 12.65 9.21 -7.27
CA PHE A 340 11.81 8.04 -7.01
C PHE A 340 11.34 7.96 -5.55
N ARG A 341 12.14 8.42 -4.58
CA ARG A 341 11.84 8.31 -3.15
C ARG A 341 10.74 9.28 -2.74
N GLU A 342 10.69 10.46 -3.33
CA GLU A 342 9.58 11.40 -3.21
C GLU A 342 8.33 10.82 -3.90
N ALA A 343 8.49 10.31 -5.12
CA ALA A 343 7.39 9.70 -5.89
C ALA A 343 6.79 8.46 -5.22
N HIS A 344 7.58 7.70 -4.48
CA HIS A 344 7.13 6.51 -3.77
C HIS A 344 6.67 6.81 -2.34
N GLY A 345 7.18 7.88 -1.70
CA GLY A 345 6.95 8.14 -0.29
C GLY A 345 5.50 8.51 0.06
N ILE A 346 5.02 8.03 1.21
CA ILE A 346 3.65 8.28 1.68
C ILE A 346 3.35 9.78 1.91
N HIS A 347 4.38 10.57 2.23
CA HIS A 347 4.29 11.99 2.56
C HIS A 347 3.73 12.87 1.44
N GLN A 348 3.84 12.43 0.19
CA GLN A 348 3.24 13.16 -0.92
C GLN A 348 1.70 13.24 -0.81
N TRP A 349 1.06 12.29 -0.11
CA TRP A 349 -0.40 12.09 -0.23
C TRP A 349 -1.25 13.03 0.62
N TRP A 350 -0.61 13.80 1.50
CA TRP A 350 -1.27 14.77 2.37
C TRP A 350 -0.80 16.20 2.13
N ARG A 351 -0.15 16.49 1.00
CA ARG A 351 0.18 17.87 0.63
C ARG A 351 -1.09 18.65 0.25
N PRO A 352 -1.17 19.95 0.59
CA PRO A 352 -2.32 20.78 0.24
C PRO A 352 -2.37 21.12 -1.26
N ASP A 353 -1.21 21.18 -1.91
CA ASP A 353 -0.99 21.69 -3.27
C ASP A 353 -0.89 20.60 -4.35
N LEU A 354 -1.58 19.47 -4.16
CA LEU A 354 -1.45 18.33 -5.07
C LEU A 354 -2.23 18.50 -6.37
N HIS A 355 -1.54 18.33 -7.50
CA HIS A 355 -2.19 18.18 -8.80
C HIS A 355 -2.61 16.72 -9.00
N ILE A 356 -3.90 16.42 -8.76
CA ILE A 356 -4.42 15.05 -8.78
C ILE A 356 -5.42 14.86 -9.92
N LYS A 357 -5.30 13.71 -10.60
CA LYS A 357 -6.29 13.24 -11.56
C LYS A 357 -6.96 11.97 -11.02
N SER A 358 -8.26 12.03 -10.77
CA SER A 358 -9.08 10.87 -10.38
C SER A 358 -9.88 10.36 -11.57
N LYS A 359 -9.95 9.03 -11.72
CA LYS A 359 -10.77 8.38 -12.73
C LYS A 359 -11.26 7.02 -12.23
N LEU A 360 -12.57 6.84 -12.27
CA LEU A 360 -13.21 5.56 -11.98
C LEU A 360 -13.08 4.60 -13.16
N TYR A 361 -12.58 3.40 -12.87
CA TYR A 361 -12.58 2.27 -13.78
C TYR A 361 -13.45 1.17 -13.19
N ASN A 362 -14.53 0.82 -13.88
CA ASN A 362 -15.44 -0.25 -13.49
C ASN A 362 -15.32 -1.42 -14.45
N TYR A 363 -15.32 -2.63 -13.90
CA TYR A 363 -15.55 -3.84 -14.67
C TYR A 363 -17.04 -3.94 -15.03
N LYS A 364 -17.33 -3.97 -16.33
CA LYS A 364 -18.67 -4.16 -16.89
C LYS A 364 -18.86 -5.60 -17.33
#